data_AF-A0A1G0FBE4-F1
#
_entry.id   AF-A0A1G0FBE4-F1
#
_cell.length_a   1.000
_cell.length_b   1.000
_cell.length_c   1.000
_cell.angle_alpha   90.00
_cell.angle_beta   90.00
_cell.angle_gamma   90.00
#
_symmetry.space_group_name_H-M   'P 1'
#
loop_
_entity.id
_entity.type
_entity.pdbx_description
1 polymer ?
#
loop_
_entity_poly.entity_id
_entity_poly.type
_entity_poly.pdbx_seq_one_letter_code
_entity_poly.pdbx_strand_id
1 'polypeptide(L)'
;MIREVCAAYDQEKGLLRRASPDNNWARLVALSMGRQLGDSQLIRDLRFCLTSLGGLLEPEDTCRNYRNLTIAFFLIGILFTRAGQLNPQSLTARTTAALGREMLYEQHLYLVDLAPISIFQVLQQANLLTHENIRILLRYPDRIRNIKQIFETIEQEQLLTQEHRDRLLGQSAESWLRDWARDLLFQGRLNTPANLYIISQHPAEAEQIAWALELLQHKGELTAENVSDVLAHPAYALSIAVAFAELESVHLLIPENRAIILGDPVNAISIALAFSGLTLDQLLTPENQAAILQRPAIVSDVAKILSCLHHVHLLTPETRATVLQLPTRAAKHMSSAYLTLEDTRLETPENISVMLQYADWAGNIADLFFALASQALLTDKNRAAILQHHKQSAGLLAAIRALTKNPRGLQQADLDVLWAKPKEALFIAQKRGGVLDPEDRVTRDFLSIRGNVSLLLQARAAFFRPGGGHEHDIGQLPPEILFKVAAETGRGVLDPDSSMVAARGRCG
;
A
#
# COMPACT_ATOMS: atom_id res chain seq x y z
N MET A 1 -6.29 -30.18 -2.57
CA MET A 1 -5.06 -29.40 -2.85
C MET A 1 -4.09 -29.26 -1.67
N ILE A 2 -4.33 -28.46 -0.62
CA ILE A 2 -3.34 -28.24 0.46
C ILE A 2 -3.05 -29.53 1.27
N ARG A 3 -4.07 -30.34 1.60
CA ARG A 3 -3.88 -31.66 2.23
C ARG A 3 -3.12 -32.64 1.33
N GLU A 4 -3.30 -32.57 0.01
CA GLU A 4 -2.61 -33.43 -0.96
C GLU A 4 -1.15 -32.98 -1.16
N VAL A 5 -0.87 -31.69 -1.08
CA VAL A 5 0.49 -31.14 -1.07
C VAL A 5 1.23 -31.51 0.22
N CYS A 6 0.55 -31.49 1.37
CA CYS A 6 1.12 -31.97 2.65
C CYS A 6 1.32 -33.50 2.67
N ALA A 7 0.40 -34.28 2.09
CA ALA A 7 0.51 -35.74 2.00
C ALA A 7 1.61 -36.17 1.01
N ALA A 8 1.73 -35.50 -0.14
CA ALA A 8 2.84 -35.70 -1.07
C ALA A 8 4.19 -35.35 -0.42
N TYR A 9 4.24 -34.28 0.40
CA TYR A 9 5.41 -33.87 1.17
C TYR A 9 5.83 -34.89 2.24
N ASP A 10 4.89 -35.52 2.96
CA ASP A 10 5.22 -36.55 3.96
C ASP A 10 5.63 -37.90 3.31
N GLN A 11 5.09 -38.22 2.13
CA GLN A 11 5.47 -39.39 1.33
C GLN A 11 6.90 -39.26 0.79
N GLU A 12 7.32 -38.06 0.36
CA GLU A 12 8.67 -37.77 -0.13
C GLU A 12 9.72 -37.60 0.98
N LYS A 13 9.30 -37.20 2.19
CA LYS A 13 10.14 -37.11 3.41
C LYS A 13 10.71 -38.46 3.85
N GLY A 14 9.99 -39.55 3.58
CA GLY A 14 10.37 -40.91 3.96
C GLY A 14 11.62 -41.43 3.23
N LEU A 15 11.88 -40.91 2.03
CA LEU A 15 12.99 -41.31 1.16
C LEU A 15 14.27 -40.51 1.45
N LEU A 16 14.15 -39.20 1.67
CA LEU A 16 15.30 -38.31 1.92
C LEU A 16 15.95 -38.50 3.30
N ARG A 17 15.20 -38.95 4.31
CA ARG A 17 15.74 -39.25 5.66
C ARG A 17 16.58 -40.52 5.73
N ARG A 18 16.49 -41.43 4.74
CA ARG A 18 17.15 -42.74 4.74
C ARG A 18 18.33 -42.85 3.77
N ALA A 19 18.58 -41.83 2.96
CA ALA A 19 19.66 -41.84 2.00
C ALA A 19 21.00 -41.51 2.67
N SER A 20 22.01 -42.36 2.45
CA SER A 20 23.38 -42.13 2.90
C SER A 20 23.94 -40.80 2.36
N PRO A 21 24.73 -40.04 3.15
CA PRO A 21 25.34 -38.76 2.76
C PRO A 21 26.13 -38.77 1.43
N ASP A 22 26.57 -39.95 0.99
CA ASP A 22 27.39 -40.14 -0.21
C ASP A 22 26.56 -40.43 -1.47
N ASN A 23 25.22 -40.41 -1.38
CA ASN A 23 24.36 -40.62 -2.54
C ASN A 23 24.27 -39.34 -3.41
N ASN A 24 25.02 -39.35 -4.50
CA ASN A 24 25.13 -38.24 -5.45
C ASN A 24 23.80 -37.83 -6.09
N TRP A 25 22.79 -38.71 -6.17
CA TRP A 25 21.46 -38.36 -6.69
C TRP A 25 20.65 -37.49 -5.72
N ALA A 26 20.77 -37.70 -4.41
CA ALA A 26 20.10 -36.86 -3.43
C ALA A 26 20.70 -35.44 -3.37
N ARG A 27 22.02 -35.32 -3.57
CA ARG A 27 22.72 -34.04 -3.75
C ARG A 27 22.28 -33.32 -5.03
N LEU A 28 22.15 -34.04 -6.14
CA LEU A 28 21.73 -33.48 -7.42
C LEU A 28 20.29 -32.94 -7.37
N VAL A 29 19.38 -33.65 -6.68
CA VAL A 29 17.99 -33.23 -6.49
C VAL A 29 17.88 -32.05 -5.51
N ALA A 30 18.69 -32.02 -4.46
CA ALA A 30 18.77 -30.85 -3.56
C ALA A 30 19.35 -29.59 -4.25
N LEU A 31 20.32 -29.78 -5.15
CA LEU A 31 20.90 -28.74 -6.01
C LEU A 31 19.91 -28.25 -7.07
N SER A 32 19.17 -29.14 -7.73
CA SER A 32 18.19 -28.79 -8.77
C SER A 32 16.94 -28.12 -8.21
N MET A 33 16.60 -28.37 -6.93
CA MET A 33 15.55 -27.68 -6.20
C MET A 33 16.05 -26.46 -5.40
N GLY A 34 17.34 -26.11 -5.46
CA GLY A 34 17.90 -24.91 -4.87
C GLY A 34 17.70 -24.74 -3.36
N ARG A 35 18.07 -25.73 -2.54
CA ARG A 35 18.01 -25.64 -1.07
C ARG A 35 19.36 -25.84 -0.38
N GLN A 36 19.60 -25.09 0.71
CA GLN A 36 20.58 -25.42 1.76
C GLN A 36 19.93 -26.27 2.85
N LEU A 37 20.70 -27.21 3.42
CA LEU A 37 20.32 -28.01 4.59
C LEU A 37 20.40 -27.17 5.87
N GLY A 38 19.27 -27.00 6.56
CA GLY A 38 19.15 -26.27 7.83
C GLY A 38 17.90 -25.37 7.85
N ASP A 39 16.87 -25.76 8.61
CA ASP A 39 15.61 -25.00 8.74
C ASP A 39 15.89 -23.58 9.27
N SER A 40 15.65 -22.55 8.46
CA SER A 40 15.71 -21.15 8.93
C SER A 40 14.52 -20.86 9.85
N GLN A 41 14.70 -19.97 10.83
CA GLN A 41 13.64 -19.53 11.75
C GLN A 41 12.38 -19.11 10.99
N LEU A 42 12.55 -18.54 9.79
CA LEU A 42 11.46 -18.14 8.93
C LEU A 42 10.62 -19.30 8.39
N ILE A 43 11.22 -20.44 8.01
CA ILE A 43 10.45 -21.63 7.60
C ILE A 43 9.66 -22.20 8.78
N ARG A 44 10.19 -22.09 10.01
CA ARG A 44 9.46 -22.47 11.24
C ARG A 44 8.29 -21.53 11.51
N ASP A 45 8.48 -20.22 11.36
CA ASP A 45 7.42 -19.21 11.55
C ASP A 45 6.32 -19.31 10.47
N LEU A 46 6.70 -19.65 9.24
CA LEU A 46 5.80 -19.88 8.11
C LEU A 46 4.99 -21.16 8.31
N ARG A 47 5.66 -22.24 8.73
CA ARG A 47 5.01 -23.48 9.17
C ARG A 47 4.09 -23.20 10.37
N PHE A 48 4.52 -22.38 11.32
CA PHE A 48 3.74 -21.98 12.48
C PHE A 48 2.41 -21.29 12.09
N CYS A 49 2.47 -20.30 11.19
CA CYS A 49 1.29 -19.57 10.72
C CYS A 49 0.34 -20.51 9.96
N LEU A 50 0.88 -21.37 9.11
CA LEU A 50 0.10 -22.34 8.33
C LEU A 50 -0.52 -23.46 9.19
N THR A 51 0.17 -23.97 10.22
CA THR A 51 -0.42 -24.97 11.16
C THR A 51 -1.53 -24.40 12.02
N SER A 52 -1.48 -23.10 12.32
CA SER A 52 -2.52 -22.42 13.11
C SER A 52 -3.84 -22.24 12.35
N LEU A 53 -3.85 -22.44 11.02
CA LEU A 53 -5.05 -22.42 10.17
C LEU A 53 -5.82 -23.74 10.15
N GLY A 54 -5.18 -24.85 10.52
CA GLY A 54 -5.72 -26.20 10.37
C GLY A 54 -7.02 -26.48 11.13
N GLY A 55 -7.43 -25.58 12.04
CA GLY A 55 -8.67 -25.68 12.82
C GLY A 55 -9.78 -24.69 12.44
N LEU A 56 -9.59 -23.82 11.44
CA LEU A 56 -10.53 -22.72 11.13
C LEU A 56 -11.32 -22.91 9.82
N LEU A 57 -11.03 -23.96 9.05
CA LEU A 57 -11.69 -24.27 7.79
C LEU A 57 -12.84 -25.27 7.99
N GLU A 58 -14.02 -24.77 8.35
CA GLU A 58 -15.26 -25.50 8.09
C GLU A 58 -15.97 -24.90 6.86
N PRO A 59 -16.57 -25.74 5.99
CA PRO A 59 -17.23 -25.26 4.78
C PRO A 59 -18.63 -24.71 5.12
N GLU A 60 -19.17 -23.89 4.21
CA GLU A 60 -20.56 -23.37 4.18
C GLU A 60 -20.80 -22.01 4.86
N ASP A 61 -20.41 -20.91 4.20
CA ASP A 61 -21.23 -19.68 4.09
C ASP A 61 -20.59 -18.59 3.21
N THR A 62 -21.38 -17.83 2.45
CA THR A 62 -20.91 -16.77 1.53
C THR A 62 -20.26 -15.58 2.25
N CYS A 63 -20.63 -15.30 3.50
CA CYS A 63 -19.94 -14.33 4.36
C CYS A 63 -18.52 -14.77 4.77
N ARG A 64 -18.21 -16.09 4.75
CA ARG A 64 -16.85 -16.59 5.06
C ARG A 64 -15.85 -16.31 3.94
N ASN A 65 -16.27 -16.05 2.71
CA ASN A 65 -15.33 -15.76 1.61
C ASN A 65 -14.51 -14.48 1.86
N TYR A 66 -15.15 -13.40 2.35
CA TYR A 66 -14.43 -12.19 2.76
C TYR A 66 -13.46 -12.44 3.92
N ARG A 67 -13.90 -13.21 4.93
CA ARG A 67 -13.10 -13.55 6.11
C ARG A 67 -11.86 -14.38 5.74
N ASN A 68 -12.04 -15.36 4.86
CA ASN A 68 -10.96 -16.22 4.34
C ASN A 68 -9.99 -15.43 3.45
N LEU A 69 -10.48 -14.47 2.64
CA LEU A 69 -9.60 -13.57 1.89
C LEU A 69 -8.77 -12.69 2.84
N THR A 70 -9.38 -12.04 3.84
CA THR A 70 -8.64 -11.18 4.80
C THR A 70 -7.58 -11.96 5.57
N ILE A 71 -7.91 -13.18 6.02
CA ILE A 71 -6.97 -14.13 6.65
C ILE A 71 -5.81 -14.44 5.71
N ALA A 72 -6.11 -14.78 4.45
CA ALA A 72 -5.09 -15.13 3.48
C ALA A 72 -4.19 -13.94 3.15
N PHE A 73 -4.74 -12.72 3.07
CA PHE A 73 -3.97 -11.49 2.83
C PHE A 73 -3.14 -11.03 4.02
N PHE A 74 -3.60 -11.24 5.26
CA PHE A 74 -2.81 -11.01 6.46
C PHE A 74 -1.60 -11.94 6.53
N LEU A 75 -1.80 -13.22 6.20
CA LEU A 75 -0.71 -14.21 6.07
C LEU A 75 0.29 -13.79 4.99
N ILE A 76 -0.17 -13.21 3.88
CA ILE A 76 0.70 -12.67 2.83
C ILE A 76 1.53 -11.48 3.30
N GLY A 77 0.94 -10.59 4.11
CA GLY A 77 1.68 -9.48 4.72
C GLY A 77 2.82 -9.99 5.61
N ILE A 78 2.55 -10.98 6.47
CA ILE A 78 3.56 -11.65 7.31
C ILE A 78 4.68 -12.27 6.45
N LEU A 79 4.27 -12.95 5.38
CA LEU A 79 5.14 -13.64 4.44
C LEU A 79 6.07 -12.68 3.67
N PHE A 80 5.55 -11.54 3.20
CA PHE A 80 6.31 -10.56 2.40
C PHE A 80 7.32 -9.77 3.23
N THR A 81 6.89 -9.20 4.37
CA THR A 81 7.75 -8.35 5.20
C THR A 81 8.98 -9.12 5.69
N ARG A 82 8.82 -10.42 5.93
CA ARG A 82 9.91 -11.31 6.33
C ARG A 82 10.67 -11.93 5.16
N ALA A 83 10.08 -12.08 3.97
CA ALA A 83 10.81 -12.47 2.77
C ALA A 83 11.86 -11.42 2.35
N GLY A 84 11.62 -10.13 2.64
CA GLY A 84 12.63 -9.06 2.51
C GLY A 84 13.85 -9.24 3.43
N GLN A 85 13.75 -10.10 4.46
CA GLN A 85 14.85 -10.46 5.36
C GLN A 85 15.53 -11.79 4.97
N LEU A 86 15.04 -12.48 3.94
CA LEU A 86 15.65 -13.71 3.42
C LEU A 86 16.68 -13.41 2.33
N ASN A 87 17.59 -14.36 2.10
CA ASN A 87 18.38 -14.36 0.88
C ASN A 87 17.42 -14.40 -0.34
N PRO A 88 17.43 -13.40 -1.23
CA PRO A 88 16.50 -13.29 -2.37
C PRO A 88 16.59 -14.47 -3.34
N GLN A 89 17.72 -15.20 -3.33
CA GLN A 89 17.94 -16.36 -4.17
C GLN A 89 17.36 -17.65 -3.58
N SER A 90 16.93 -17.65 -2.31
CA SER A 90 16.33 -18.83 -1.71
C SER A 90 15.01 -19.18 -2.39
N LEU A 91 14.76 -20.48 -2.61
CA LEU A 91 13.51 -20.94 -3.19
C LEU A 91 12.32 -20.46 -2.34
N THR A 92 12.43 -20.51 -1.01
CA THR A 92 11.42 -20.01 -0.07
C THR A 92 11.07 -18.54 -0.34
N ALA A 93 12.04 -17.64 -0.46
CA ALA A 93 11.78 -16.24 -0.79
C ALA A 93 11.07 -16.08 -2.15
N ARG A 94 11.46 -16.86 -3.16
CA ARG A 94 10.87 -16.82 -4.51
C ARG A 94 9.45 -17.37 -4.55
N THR A 95 9.17 -18.48 -3.87
CA THR A 95 7.83 -19.09 -3.80
C THR A 95 6.89 -18.23 -2.96
N THR A 96 7.37 -17.69 -1.83
CA THR A 96 6.61 -16.75 -1.00
C THR A 96 6.26 -15.47 -1.75
N ALA A 97 7.21 -14.90 -2.49
CA ALA A 97 6.98 -13.71 -3.32
C ALA A 97 6.02 -14.02 -4.50
N ALA A 98 6.08 -15.20 -5.09
CA ALA A 98 5.16 -15.60 -6.18
C ALA A 98 3.72 -15.76 -5.68
N LEU A 99 3.51 -16.51 -4.59
CA LEU A 99 2.20 -16.71 -3.98
C LEU A 99 1.58 -15.38 -3.51
N GLY A 100 2.41 -14.54 -2.89
CA GLY A 100 1.97 -13.23 -2.45
C GLY A 100 1.64 -12.28 -3.62
N ARG A 101 2.34 -12.37 -4.76
CA ARG A 101 2.06 -11.57 -5.97
C ARG A 101 0.76 -11.94 -6.68
N GLU A 102 0.43 -13.23 -6.69
CA GLU A 102 -0.80 -13.79 -7.26
C GLU A 102 -2.02 -13.38 -6.41
N MET A 103 -1.84 -13.35 -5.10
CA MET A 103 -2.89 -12.89 -4.21
C MET A 103 -3.00 -11.36 -4.16
N LEU A 104 -1.89 -10.58 -4.21
CA LEU A 104 -1.87 -9.12 -4.42
C LEU A 104 -2.67 -8.64 -5.65
N TYR A 105 -2.89 -9.52 -6.63
CA TYR A 105 -3.68 -9.24 -7.84
C TYR A 105 -5.20 -9.31 -7.57
N GLU A 106 -5.67 -10.29 -6.78
CA GLU A 106 -7.05 -10.37 -6.27
C GLU A 106 -7.38 -9.22 -5.29
N GLN A 107 -6.37 -8.58 -4.69
CA GLN A 107 -6.51 -7.49 -3.71
C GLN A 107 -7.08 -6.18 -4.29
N HIS A 108 -6.89 -5.90 -5.59
CA HIS A 108 -7.16 -4.56 -6.12
C HIS A 108 -8.65 -4.17 -6.16
N LEU A 109 -9.55 -5.16 -6.00
CA LEU A 109 -10.99 -4.96 -5.93
C LEU A 109 -11.54 -4.85 -4.50
N TYR A 110 -10.76 -5.19 -3.46
CA TYR A 110 -11.29 -5.36 -2.09
C TYR A 110 -10.46 -4.74 -0.93
N LEU A 111 -9.20 -4.31 -1.15
CA LEU A 111 -8.24 -4.08 -0.04
C LEU A 111 -7.59 -2.69 0.07
N VAL A 112 -8.21 -1.63 -0.44
CA VAL A 112 -7.71 -0.27 -0.16
C VAL A 112 -7.71 0.04 1.35
N ASP A 113 -8.54 -0.65 2.16
CA ASP A 113 -8.73 -0.29 3.57
C ASP A 113 -7.91 -1.10 4.61
N LEU A 114 -7.37 -2.28 4.27
CA LEU A 114 -6.90 -3.24 5.29
C LEU A 114 -5.36 -3.32 5.44
N ALA A 115 -4.58 -2.66 4.59
CA ALA A 115 -3.10 -2.61 4.54
C ALA A 115 -2.33 -3.63 5.43
N PRO A 116 -2.34 -4.94 5.12
CA PRO A 116 -1.87 -5.97 6.05
C PRO A 116 -0.36 -5.95 6.35
N ILE A 117 0.42 -5.37 5.42
CA ILE A 117 1.87 -5.21 5.57
C ILE A 117 2.21 -4.16 6.64
N SER A 118 1.50 -3.01 6.65
CA SER A 118 1.75 -1.96 7.64
C SER A 118 1.35 -2.43 9.04
N ILE A 119 0.23 -3.14 9.16
CA ILE A 119 -0.21 -3.73 10.43
C ILE A 119 0.82 -4.72 10.98
N PHE A 120 1.40 -5.54 10.12
CA PHE A 120 2.47 -6.44 10.54
C PHE A 120 3.73 -5.71 11.00
N GLN A 121 4.14 -4.67 10.29
CA GLN A 121 5.28 -3.82 10.68
C GLN A 121 5.03 -3.16 12.03
N VAL A 122 3.82 -2.66 12.25
CA VAL A 122 3.36 -2.07 13.51
C VAL A 122 3.43 -3.11 14.65
N LEU A 123 2.86 -4.30 14.46
CA LEU A 123 2.91 -5.38 15.47
C LEU A 123 4.35 -5.82 15.75
N GLN A 124 5.22 -5.83 14.73
CA GLN A 124 6.62 -6.16 14.87
C GLN A 124 7.40 -5.09 15.64
N GLN A 125 7.19 -3.82 15.32
CA GLN A 125 7.81 -2.68 16.03
C GLN A 125 7.37 -2.63 17.50
N ALA A 126 6.12 -2.98 17.77
CA ALA A 126 5.57 -3.06 19.13
C ALA A 126 5.92 -4.37 19.87
N ASN A 127 6.73 -5.27 19.29
CA ASN A 127 7.04 -6.60 19.86
C ASN A 127 5.82 -7.49 20.15
N LEU A 128 4.69 -7.25 19.46
CA LEU A 128 3.42 -7.97 19.64
C LEU A 128 3.24 -9.12 18.65
N LEU A 129 4.25 -9.44 17.86
CA LEU A 129 4.16 -10.45 16.82
C LEU A 129 4.32 -11.87 17.38
N THR A 130 3.34 -12.30 18.18
CA THR A 130 3.31 -13.62 18.82
C THR A 130 2.39 -14.60 18.10
N HIS A 131 2.57 -15.89 18.42
CA HIS A 131 1.77 -16.99 17.92
C HIS A 131 0.28 -16.85 18.24
N GLU A 132 -0.03 -16.37 19.44
CA GLU A 132 -1.40 -16.19 19.89
C GLU A 132 -2.04 -14.96 19.25
N ASN A 133 -1.29 -13.85 19.15
CA ASN A 133 -1.78 -12.61 18.55
C ASN A 133 -2.10 -12.78 17.06
N ILE A 134 -1.26 -13.49 16.31
CA ILE A 134 -1.54 -13.83 14.91
C ILE A 134 -2.81 -14.69 14.83
N ARG A 135 -2.96 -15.72 15.67
CA ARG A 135 -4.18 -16.54 15.68
C ARG A 135 -5.44 -15.73 15.94
N ILE A 136 -5.36 -14.75 16.84
CA ILE A 136 -6.48 -13.91 17.20
C ILE A 136 -6.84 -12.97 16.05
N LEU A 137 -5.86 -12.35 15.38
CA LEU A 137 -6.12 -11.53 14.18
C LEU A 137 -6.71 -12.35 13.03
N LEU A 138 -6.24 -13.59 12.84
CA LEU A 138 -6.81 -14.50 11.85
C LEU A 138 -8.23 -14.94 12.24
N ARG A 139 -8.51 -15.09 13.54
CA ARG A 139 -9.84 -15.46 14.04
C ARG A 139 -10.81 -14.28 13.98
N TYR A 140 -10.34 -13.05 14.10
CA TYR A 140 -11.16 -11.82 14.10
C TYR A 140 -10.64 -10.81 13.07
N PRO A 141 -10.84 -11.05 11.75
CA PRO A 141 -10.21 -10.24 10.72
C PRO A 141 -10.68 -8.79 10.66
N ASP A 142 -11.87 -8.48 11.19
CA ASP A 142 -12.37 -7.11 11.25
C ASP A 142 -11.53 -6.23 12.19
N ARG A 143 -10.87 -6.83 13.20
CA ARG A 143 -9.91 -6.12 14.07
C ARG A 143 -8.66 -5.68 13.33
N ILE A 144 -8.31 -6.35 12.23
CA ILE A 144 -7.16 -5.96 11.39
C ILE A 144 -7.38 -4.54 10.86
N ARG A 145 -8.59 -4.22 10.38
CA ARG A 145 -8.92 -2.87 9.88
C ARG A 145 -8.76 -1.81 10.98
N ASN A 146 -9.30 -2.09 12.16
CA ASN A 146 -9.32 -1.16 13.28
C ASN A 146 -7.92 -0.91 13.84
N ILE A 147 -7.10 -1.96 13.96
CA ILE A 147 -5.73 -1.87 14.48
C ILE A 147 -4.88 -0.88 13.69
N LYS A 148 -5.01 -0.80 12.35
CA LYS A 148 -4.27 0.19 11.58
C LYS A 148 -4.62 1.62 12.02
N GLN A 149 -5.91 1.96 12.05
CA GLN A 149 -6.39 3.29 12.41
C GLN A 149 -6.07 3.62 13.87
N ILE A 150 -6.19 2.65 14.77
CA ILE A 150 -5.80 2.80 16.18
C ILE A 150 -4.30 3.08 16.29
N PHE A 151 -3.44 2.28 15.69
CA PHE A 151 -2.00 2.51 15.80
C PHE A 151 -1.54 3.76 15.03
N GLU A 152 -2.22 4.19 13.97
CA GLU A 152 -1.89 5.46 13.32
C GLU A 152 -2.32 6.66 14.18
N THR A 153 -3.51 6.62 14.79
CA THR A 153 -4.09 7.79 15.48
C THR A 153 -3.82 7.76 17.01
N ILE A 154 -4.08 6.65 17.68
CA ILE A 154 -3.97 6.52 19.14
C ILE A 154 -2.50 6.41 19.59
N GLU A 155 -1.61 5.84 18.78
CA GLU A 155 -0.17 5.80 19.10
C GLU A 155 0.46 7.19 19.03
N GLN A 156 0.06 8.02 18.06
CA GLN A 156 0.50 9.42 17.97
C GLN A 156 0.08 10.20 19.22
N GLU A 157 -1.11 9.91 19.74
CA GLU A 157 -1.64 10.47 21.00
C GLU A 157 -1.08 9.80 22.26
N GLN A 158 -0.16 8.83 22.13
CA GLN A 158 0.47 8.10 23.24
C GLN A 158 -0.51 7.38 24.18
N LEU A 159 -1.73 7.10 23.72
CA LEU A 159 -2.79 6.44 24.49
C LEU A 159 -2.67 4.91 24.48
N LEU A 160 -1.88 4.37 23.56
CA LEU A 160 -1.73 2.93 23.41
C LEU A 160 -0.71 2.37 24.41
N THR A 161 -1.19 1.82 25.53
CA THR A 161 -0.36 1.16 26.55
C THR A 161 -0.03 -0.29 26.18
N GLN A 162 0.94 -0.91 26.88
CA GLN A 162 1.21 -2.34 26.72
C GLN A 162 0.01 -3.20 27.11
N GLU A 163 -0.72 -2.80 28.16
CA GLU A 163 -1.94 -3.49 28.57
C GLU A 163 -3.04 -3.43 27.50
N HIS A 164 -3.24 -2.27 26.87
CA HIS A 164 -4.17 -2.13 25.75
C HIS A 164 -3.80 -3.08 24.60
N ARG A 165 -2.50 -3.11 24.23
CA ARG A 165 -1.98 -4.00 23.20
C ARG A 165 -2.24 -5.48 23.52
N ASP A 166 -1.97 -5.90 24.76
CA ASP A 166 -2.16 -7.27 25.20
C ASP A 166 -3.65 -7.67 25.23
N ARG A 167 -4.52 -6.78 25.69
CA ARG A 167 -5.97 -7.04 25.79
C ARG A 167 -6.68 -6.99 24.44
N LEU A 168 -6.33 -6.06 23.55
CA LEU A 168 -6.86 -5.99 22.17
C LEU A 168 -6.63 -7.30 21.41
N LEU A 169 -5.47 -7.90 21.64
CA LEU A 169 -5.06 -9.15 21.02
C LEU A 169 -5.46 -10.37 21.86
N GLY A 170 -6.35 -10.23 22.85
CA GLY A 170 -6.88 -11.32 23.67
C GLY A 170 -8.17 -11.95 23.11
N GLN A 171 -8.46 -13.19 23.52
CA GLN A 171 -9.69 -13.91 23.11
C GLN A 171 -10.97 -13.25 23.64
N SER A 172 -10.88 -12.51 24.74
CA SER A 172 -11.98 -11.78 25.37
C SER A 172 -11.97 -10.27 25.05
N ALA A 173 -11.27 -9.85 23.99
CA ALA A 173 -11.14 -8.40 23.75
C ALA A 173 -12.48 -7.72 23.50
N GLU A 174 -13.43 -8.35 22.79
CA GLU A 174 -14.76 -7.74 22.58
C GLU A 174 -15.51 -7.47 23.88
N SER A 175 -15.52 -8.42 24.81
CA SER A 175 -16.11 -8.20 26.14
C SER A 175 -15.35 -7.14 26.91
N TRP A 176 -14.02 -7.17 26.87
CA TRP A 176 -13.20 -6.16 27.54
C TRP A 176 -13.41 -4.76 26.96
N LEU A 177 -13.42 -4.60 25.64
CA LEU A 177 -13.66 -3.33 24.94
C LEU A 177 -15.04 -2.78 25.27
N ARG A 178 -16.05 -3.64 25.33
CA ARG A 178 -17.39 -3.26 25.75
C ARG A 178 -17.41 -2.77 27.19
N ASP A 179 -16.81 -3.53 28.11
CA ASP A 179 -16.76 -3.17 29.53
C ASP A 179 -15.93 -1.90 29.75
N TRP A 180 -14.83 -1.74 29.00
CA TRP A 180 -14.03 -0.53 29.00
C TRP A 180 -14.81 0.67 28.49
N ALA A 181 -15.52 0.56 27.35
CA ALA A 181 -16.40 1.63 26.86
C ALA A 181 -17.44 2.03 27.91
N ARG A 182 -18.01 1.05 28.64
CA ARG A 182 -18.93 1.33 29.75
C ARG A 182 -18.23 2.04 30.90
N ASP A 183 -17.04 1.58 31.29
CA ASP A 183 -16.25 2.18 32.35
C ASP A 183 -15.91 3.64 32.02
N LEU A 184 -15.55 3.96 30.77
CA LEU A 184 -15.34 5.33 30.29
C LEU A 184 -16.61 6.18 30.42
N LEU A 185 -17.77 5.63 30.05
CA LEU A 185 -19.05 6.31 30.29
C LEU A 185 -19.35 6.51 31.77
N PHE A 186 -19.02 5.55 32.64
CA PHE A 186 -19.19 5.70 34.09
C PHE A 186 -18.28 6.80 34.65
N GLN A 187 -17.01 6.84 34.22
CA GLN A 187 -16.05 7.87 34.61
C GLN A 187 -16.51 9.26 34.16
N GLY A 188 -17.03 9.38 32.94
CA GLY A 188 -17.62 10.60 32.41
C GLY A 188 -19.00 10.95 32.98
N ARG A 189 -19.62 10.08 33.79
CA ARG A 189 -21.02 10.19 34.27
C ARG A 189 -22.05 10.26 33.13
N LEU A 190 -21.79 9.55 32.03
CA LEU A 190 -22.59 9.46 30.81
C LEU A 190 -23.20 8.06 30.60
N ASN A 191 -23.27 7.25 31.66
CA ASN A 191 -23.76 5.88 31.67
C ASN A 191 -25.31 5.77 31.64
N THR A 192 -25.96 6.52 30.76
CA THR A 192 -27.42 6.47 30.60
C THR A 192 -27.87 5.09 30.09
N PRO A 193 -29.11 4.64 30.39
CA PRO A 193 -29.62 3.39 29.85
C PRO A 193 -29.57 3.32 28.32
N ALA A 194 -29.77 4.46 27.63
CA ALA A 194 -29.67 4.54 26.18
C ALA A 194 -28.23 4.30 25.68
N ASN A 195 -27.22 4.95 26.29
CA ASN A 195 -25.83 4.79 25.88
C ASN A 195 -25.33 3.37 26.14
N LEU A 196 -25.67 2.81 27.31
CA LEU A 196 -25.34 1.41 27.65
C LEU A 196 -26.05 0.41 26.72
N TYR A 197 -27.29 0.71 26.32
CA TYR A 197 -28.03 -0.10 25.36
C TYR A 197 -27.33 -0.13 24.01
N ILE A 198 -26.93 1.03 23.46
CA ILE A 198 -26.20 1.10 22.17
C ILE A 198 -24.93 0.24 22.21
N ILE A 199 -24.09 0.40 23.23
CA ILE A 199 -22.87 -0.41 23.40
C ILE A 199 -23.17 -1.91 23.44
N SER A 200 -24.30 -2.31 24.05
CA SER A 200 -24.71 -3.72 24.11
C SER A 200 -25.18 -4.28 22.76
N GLN A 201 -25.80 -3.44 21.92
CA GLN A 201 -26.35 -3.81 20.61
C GLN A 201 -25.28 -3.81 19.50
N HIS A 202 -24.14 -3.17 19.73
CA HIS A 202 -23.05 -3.02 18.75
C HIS A 202 -21.73 -3.70 19.21
N PRO A 203 -21.72 -5.04 19.45
CA PRO A 203 -20.51 -5.77 19.85
C PRO A 203 -19.37 -5.64 18.84
N ALA A 204 -19.68 -5.66 17.55
CA ALA A 204 -18.66 -5.63 16.48
C ALA A 204 -17.94 -4.27 16.43
N GLU A 205 -18.62 -3.21 16.83
CA GLU A 205 -18.12 -1.83 16.86
C GLU A 205 -17.59 -1.41 18.24
N ALA A 206 -17.61 -2.30 19.24
CA ALA A 206 -17.16 -1.98 20.60
C ALA A 206 -15.72 -1.45 20.64
N GLU A 207 -14.86 -1.90 19.72
CA GLU A 207 -13.51 -1.39 19.54
C GLU A 207 -13.50 0.09 19.11
N GLN A 208 -14.28 0.42 18.07
CA GLN A 208 -14.41 1.79 17.55
C GLN A 208 -14.98 2.74 18.61
N ILE A 209 -16.01 2.30 19.34
CA ILE A 209 -16.64 3.07 20.40
C ILE A 209 -15.65 3.30 21.57
N ALA A 210 -14.99 2.24 22.06
CA ALA A 210 -14.09 2.37 23.21
C ALA A 210 -12.96 3.37 22.93
N TRP A 211 -12.31 3.27 21.76
CA TRP A 211 -11.24 4.19 21.38
C TRP A 211 -11.73 5.61 21.12
N ALA A 212 -12.93 5.78 20.57
CA ALA A 212 -13.54 7.10 20.43
C ALA A 212 -13.74 7.77 21.80
N LEU A 213 -14.31 7.03 22.77
CA LEU A 213 -14.54 7.53 24.13
C LEU A 213 -13.22 7.83 24.86
N GLU A 214 -12.22 6.96 24.73
CA GLU A 214 -10.90 7.15 25.32
C GLU A 214 -10.22 8.42 24.76
N LEU A 215 -10.25 8.60 23.44
CA LEU A 215 -9.70 9.79 22.78
C LEU A 215 -10.39 11.07 23.26
N LEU A 216 -11.73 11.09 23.27
CA LEU A 216 -12.50 12.22 23.75
C LEU A 216 -12.19 12.50 25.24
N GLN A 217 -12.07 11.47 26.07
CA GLN A 217 -11.70 11.66 27.48
C GLN A 217 -10.30 12.26 27.63
N HIS A 218 -9.33 11.75 26.88
CA HIS A 218 -7.96 12.23 26.90
C HIS A 218 -7.84 13.70 26.50
N LYS A 219 -8.59 14.11 25.47
CA LYS A 219 -8.65 15.50 25.01
C LYS A 219 -9.49 16.41 25.92
N GLY A 220 -10.18 15.86 26.93
CA GLY A 220 -11.09 16.60 27.80
C GLY A 220 -12.43 16.95 27.13
N GLU A 221 -12.77 16.25 26.05
CA GLU A 221 -13.92 16.47 25.17
C GLU A 221 -15.03 15.41 25.36
N LEU A 222 -14.98 14.62 26.43
CA LEU A 222 -15.99 13.61 26.75
C LEU A 222 -17.28 14.26 27.29
N THR A 223 -18.02 14.92 26.41
CA THR A 223 -19.30 15.58 26.71
C THR A 223 -20.49 14.69 26.34
N ALA A 224 -21.67 14.97 26.90
CA ALA A 224 -22.88 14.23 26.55
C ALA A 224 -23.22 14.32 25.05
N GLU A 225 -22.93 15.46 24.43
CA GLU A 225 -23.16 15.70 23.00
C GLU A 225 -22.18 14.89 22.13
N ASN A 226 -20.88 14.94 22.44
CA ASN A 226 -19.87 14.15 21.72
C ASN A 226 -20.13 12.64 21.86
N VAL A 227 -20.52 12.18 23.05
CA VAL A 227 -20.89 10.78 23.27
C VAL A 227 -22.14 10.39 22.48
N SER A 228 -23.17 11.24 22.45
CA SER A 228 -24.38 10.99 21.66
C SER A 228 -24.04 10.77 20.19
N ASP A 229 -23.17 11.61 19.63
CA ASP A 229 -22.87 11.57 18.20
C ASP A 229 -21.99 10.41 17.79
N VAL A 230 -20.96 10.06 18.58
CA VAL A 230 -20.16 8.86 18.30
C VAL A 230 -21.00 7.58 18.44
N LEU A 231 -21.94 7.55 19.39
CA LEU A 231 -22.85 6.41 19.58
C LEU A 231 -23.97 6.35 18.53
N ALA A 232 -24.32 7.47 17.89
CA ALA A 232 -25.22 7.49 16.75
C ALA A 232 -24.60 6.85 15.49
N HIS A 233 -23.26 6.79 15.42
CA HIS A 233 -22.51 6.20 14.31
C HIS A 233 -21.45 5.18 14.78
N PRO A 234 -21.85 4.04 15.38
CA PRO A 234 -20.91 3.08 15.99
C PRO A 234 -19.75 2.64 15.09
N ALA A 235 -20.02 2.39 13.80
CA ALA A 235 -19.02 1.93 12.85
C ALA A 235 -17.94 2.97 12.50
N TYR A 236 -18.21 4.26 12.74
CA TYR A 236 -17.32 5.39 12.46
C TYR A 236 -16.99 6.20 13.72
N ALA A 237 -17.28 5.66 14.91
CA ALA A 237 -17.16 6.36 16.17
C ALA A 237 -15.76 6.97 16.36
N LEU A 238 -14.69 6.20 16.09
CA LEU A 238 -13.32 6.71 16.20
C LEU A 238 -13.05 7.80 15.15
N SER A 239 -13.46 7.60 13.90
CA SER A 239 -13.28 8.60 12.83
C SER A 239 -13.94 9.94 13.16
N ILE A 240 -15.14 9.90 13.77
CA ILE A 240 -15.86 11.09 14.22
C ILE A 240 -15.14 11.74 15.40
N ALA A 241 -14.73 10.97 16.41
CA ALA A 241 -13.99 11.49 17.55
C ALA A 241 -12.67 12.17 17.13
N VAL A 242 -11.93 11.56 16.19
CA VAL A 242 -10.73 12.16 15.61
C VAL A 242 -11.07 13.45 14.88
N ALA A 243 -12.09 13.45 14.03
CA ALA A 243 -12.52 14.65 13.32
C ALA A 243 -12.93 15.78 14.27
N PHE A 244 -13.58 15.46 15.39
CA PHE A 244 -13.95 16.44 16.41
C PHE A 244 -12.72 17.02 17.10
N ALA A 245 -11.79 16.18 17.56
CA ALA A 245 -10.55 16.63 18.19
C ALA A 245 -9.72 17.53 17.25
N GLU A 246 -9.63 17.15 15.97
CA GLU A 246 -8.96 17.94 14.93
C GLU A 246 -9.61 19.31 14.74
N LEU A 247 -10.94 19.37 14.64
CA LEU A 247 -11.66 20.64 14.49
C LEU A 247 -11.61 21.49 15.76
N GLU A 248 -11.71 20.89 16.94
CA GLU A 248 -11.63 21.60 18.23
C GLU A 248 -10.25 22.25 18.42
N SER A 249 -9.18 21.57 18.00
CA SER A 249 -7.80 22.08 18.08
C SER A 249 -7.58 23.43 17.36
N VAL A 250 -8.43 23.74 16.38
CA VAL A 250 -8.44 25.00 15.62
C VAL A 250 -9.72 25.81 15.84
N HIS A 251 -10.50 25.49 16.88
CA HIS A 251 -11.76 26.14 17.26
C HIS A 251 -12.82 26.16 16.15
N LEU A 252 -12.89 25.11 15.35
CA LEU A 252 -13.84 24.91 14.26
C LEU A 252 -14.93 23.87 14.53
N LEU A 253 -14.99 23.29 15.74
CA LEU A 253 -16.07 22.37 16.11
C LEU A 253 -17.36 23.13 16.45
N ILE A 254 -17.82 23.95 15.51
CA ILE A 254 -19.09 24.66 15.54
C ILE A 254 -20.23 23.76 15.04
N PRO A 255 -21.50 24.05 15.37
CA PRO A 255 -22.64 23.22 14.97
C PRO A 255 -22.71 22.91 13.47
N GLU A 256 -22.34 23.86 12.62
CA GLU A 256 -22.34 23.71 11.17
C GLU A 256 -21.32 22.69 10.69
N ASN A 257 -20.08 22.77 11.17
CA ASN A 257 -19.02 21.83 10.80
C ASN A 257 -19.25 20.46 11.41
N ARG A 258 -19.79 20.40 12.63
CA ARG A 258 -20.24 19.17 13.28
C ARG A 258 -21.28 18.44 12.43
N ALA A 259 -22.30 19.16 11.94
CA ALA A 259 -23.32 18.59 11.06
C ALA A 259 -22.73 18.05 9.75
N ILE A 260 -21.72 18.70 9.19
CA ILE A 260 -21.01 18.21 7.99
C ILE A 260 -20.31 16.87 8.28
N ILE A 261 -19.58 16.77 9.40
CA ILE A 261 -18.89 15.53 9.81
C ILE A 261 -19.88 14.37 10.00
N LEU A 262 -21.02 14.63 10.65
CA LEU A 262 -22.05 13.61 10.89
C LEU A 262 -22.85 13.27 9.63
N GLY A 263 -22.91 14.20 8.66
CA GLY A 263 -23.52 13.96 7.35
C GLY A 263 -22.68 13.06 6.44
N ASP A 264 -21.36 13.01 6.64
CA ASP A 264 -20.43 12.13 5.91
C ASP A 264 -19.38 11.49 6.84
N PRO A 265 -19.79 10.54 7.70
CA PRO A 265 -18.91 9.94 8.71
C PRO A 265 -17.79 9.09 8.10
N VAL A 266 -17.93 8.66 6.83
CA VAL A 266 -16.90 7.92 6.10
C VAL A 266 -15.70 8.82 5.80
N ASN A 267 -15.95 10.09 5.44
CA ASN A 267 -14.90 11.06 5.11
C ASN A 267 -14.60 12.03 6.26
N ALA A 268 -15.12 11.79 7.46
CA ALA A 268 -14.99 12.65 8.64
C ALA A 268 -13.57 13.19 8.87
N ILE A 269 -12.58 12.29 8.96
CA ILE A 269 -11.17 12.66 9.18
C ILE A 269 -10.66 13.54 8.03
N SER A 270 -10.89 13.13 6.78
CA SER A 270 -10.44 13.86 5.60
C SER A 270 -11.00 15.27 5.55
N ILE A 271 -12.29 15.44 5.89
CA ILE A 271 -12.97 16.74 5.96
C ILE A 271 -12.38 17.60 7.08
N ALA A 272 -12.21 17.05 8.28
CA ALA A 272 -11.65 17.77 9.42
C ALA A 272 -10.21 18.25 9.15
N LEU A 273 -9.35 17.39 8.61
CA LEU A 273 -7.98 17.76 8.21
C LEU A 273 -7.98 18.84 7.13
N ALA A 274 -8.89 18.77 6.16
CA ALA A 274 -9.03 19.79 5.13
C ALA A 274 -9.44 21.14 5.73
N PHE A 275 -10.42 21.17 6.63
CA PHE A 275 -10.88 22.39 7.28
C PHE A 275 -9.82 23.00 8.19
N SER A 276 -9.15 22.16 8.98
CA SER A 276 -8.06 22.56 9.87
C SER A 276 -6.90 23.17 9.07
N GLY A 277 -6.40 22.46 8.06
CA GLY A 277 -5.31 22.97 7.21
C GLY A 277 -5.67 24.28 6.51
N LEU A 278 -6.84 24.36 5.88
CA LEU A 278 -7.29 25.59 5.23
C LEU A 278 -7.50 26.74 6.23
N THR A 279 -7.88 26.47 7.47
CA THR A 279 -8.06 27.51 8.49
C THR A 279 -6.74 28.07 8.96
N LEU A 280 -5.76 27.20 9.20
CA LEU A 280 -4.40 27.61 9.57
C LEU A 280 -3.77 28.51 8.49
N ASP A 281 -4.09 28.25 7.22
CA ASP A 281 -3.65 29.05 6.08
C ASP A 281 -4.56 30.23 5.73
N GLN A 282 -5.63 30.47 6.50
CA GLN A 282 -6.65 31.51 6.25
C GLN A 282 -7.33 31.40 4.87
N LEU A 283 -7.47 30.17 4.38
CA LEU A 283 -8.09 29.79 3.12
C LEU A 283 -9.48 29.16 3.26
N LEU A 284 -9.96 28.88 4.48
CA LEU A 284 -11.29 28.30 4.69
C LEU A 284 -12.40 29.35 4.49
N THR A 285 -12.63 29.76 3.26
CA THR A 285 -13.77 30.61 2.87
C THR A 285 -15.00 29.76 2.57
N PRO A 286 -16.22 30.30 2.64
CA PRO A 286 -17.44 29.58 2.26
C PRO A 286 -17.37 28.99 0.84
N GLU A 287 -16.73 29.67 -0.10
CA GLU A 287 -16.57 29.21 -1.48
C GLU A 287 -15.62 28.01 -1.56
N ASN A 288 -14.48 28.06 -0.86
CA ASN A 288 -13.54 26.94 -0.83
C ASN A 288 -14.17 25.74 -0.12
N GLN A 289 -14.84 25.96 1.02
CA GLN A 289 -15.56 24.93 1.76
C GLN A 289 -16.62 24.26 0.88
N ALA A 290 -17.49 25.04 0.21
CA ALA A 290 -18.52 24.50 -0.66
C ALA A 290 -17.92 23.71 -1.84
N ALA A 291 -16.81 24.18 -2.42
CA ALA A 291 -16.18 23.53 -3.55
C ALA A 291 -15.53 22.19 -3.18
N ILE A 292 -14.81 22.12 -2.04
CA ILE A 292 -14.14 20.87 -1.64
C ILE A 292 -15.14 19.81 -1.14
N LEU A 293 -16.26 20.23 -0.55
CA LEU A 293 -17.32 19.32 -0.08
C LEU A 293 -18.12 18.68 -1.22
N GLN A 294 -18.09 19.22 -2.44
CA GLN A 294 -18.68 18.52 -3.60
C GLN A 294 -17.96 17.21 -3.93
N ARG A 295 -16.74 17.02 -3.42
CA ARG A 295 -15.89 15.87 -3.72
C ARG A 295 -15.21 15.32 -2.45
N PRO A 296 -15.99 14.77 -1.49
CA PRO A 296 -15.48 14.40 -0.17
C PRO A 296 -14.28 13.44 -0.20
N ALA A 297 -14.25 12.51 -1.17
CA ALA A 297 -13.19 11.52 -1.32
C ALA A 297 -11.79 12.08 -1.64
N ILE A 298 -11.68 13.36 -2.00
CA ILE A 298 -10.40 14.05 -2.24
C ILE A 298 -10.31 15.40 -1.53
N VAL A 299 -11.19 15.66 -0.56
CA VAL A 299 -11.29 16.96 0.13
C VAL A 299 -9.94 17.38 0.74
N SER A 300 -9.24 16.43 1.37
CA SER A 300 -7.91 16.65 1.97
C SER A 300 -6.83 16.88 0.91
N ASP A 301 -6.87 16.15 -0.22
CA ASP A 301 -5.92 16.35 -1.32
C ASP A 301 -6.06 17.76 -1.91
N VAL A 302 -7.29 18.20 -2.18
CA VAL A 302 -7.56 19.53 -2.74
C VAL A 302 -7.14 20.62 -1.75
N ALA A 303 -7.47 20.47 -0.46
CA ALA A 303 -7.06 21.41 0.57
C ALA A 303 -5.53 21.56 0.64
N LYS A 304 -4.78 20.45 0.65
CA LYS A 304 -3.31 20.45 0.64
C LYS A 304 -2.74 21.17 -0.57
N ILE A 305 -3.33 20.98 -1.75
CA ILE A 305 -2.86 21.67 -2.97
C ILE A 305 -3.11 23.18 -2.87
N LEU A 306 -4.25 23.61 -2.34
CA LEU A 306 -4.55 25.03 -2.13
C LEU A 306 -3.58 25.68 -1.13
N SER A 307 -3.34 25.01 0.00
CA SER A 307 -2.35 25.39 1.02
C SER A 307 -0.95 25.54 0.42
N CYS A 308 -0.50 24.53 -0.33
CA CYS A 308 0.78 24.56 -1.04
C CYS A 308 0.90 25.79 -1.94
N LEU A 309 -0.09 26.01 -2.82
CA LEU A 309 -0.10 27.17 -3.73
C LEU A 309 -0.08 28.50 -2.97
N HIS A 310 -0.73 28.56 -1.80
CA HIS A 310 -0.70 29.75 -0.96
C HIS A 310 0.69 30.01 -0.39
N HIS A 311 1.34 28.99 0.17
CA HIS A 311 2.69 29.10 0.74
C HIS A 311 3.76 29.48 -0.28
N VAL A 312 3.64 29.01 -1.53
CA VAL A 312 4.56 29.39 -2.62
C VAL A 312 4.10 30.62 -3.42
N HIS A 313 3.10 31.36 -2.93
CA HIS A 313 2.56 32.57 -3.55
C HIS A 313 2.06 32.40 -5.00
N LEU A 314 1.52 31.23 -5.34
CA LEU A 314 0.92 30.89 -6.63
C LEU A 314 -0.61 30.75 -6.59
N LEU A 315 -1.24 30.99 -5.44
CA LEU A 315 -2.70 30.92 -5.32
C LEU A 315 -3.35 32.19 -5.89
N THR A 316 -3.75 32.13 -7.16
CA THR A 316 -4.54 33.15 -7.86
C THR A 316 -5.96 32.62 -8.11
N PRO A 317 -6.93 33.47 -8.52
CA PRO A 317 -8.26 33.01 -8.89
C PRO A 317 -8.24 31.89 -9.96
N GLU A 318 -7.32 31.97 -10.92
CA GLU A 318 -7.16 31.01 -12.02
C GLU A 318 -6.58 29.68 -11.54
N THR A 319 -5.51 29.70 -10.73
CA THR A 319 -4.90 28.46 -10.21
C THR A 319 -5.84 27.78 -9.21
N ARG A 320 -6.55 28.54 -8.39
CA ARG A 320 -7.63 28.03 -7.53
C ARG A 320 -8.71 27.33 -8.35
N ALA A 321 -9.24 27.97 -9.39
CA ALA A 321 -10.27 27.38 -10.24
C ALA A 321 -9.77 26.08 -10.91
N THR A 322 -8.51 26.06 -11.34
CA THR A 322 -7.87 24.87 -11.91
C THR A 322 -7.83 23.71 -10.91
N VAL A 323 -7.39 23.98 -9.67
CA VAL A 323 -7.29 22.96 -8.60
C VAL A 323 -8.65 22.37 -8.25
N LEU A 324 -9.68 23.21 -8.10
CA LEU A 324 -11.03 22.74 -7.76
C LEU A 324 -11.64 21.83 -8.84
N GLN A 325 -11.19 21.98 -10.09
CA GLN A 325 -11.64 21.20 -11.24
C GLN A 325 -10.73 20.00 -11.57
N LEU A 326 -9.61 19.79 -10.85
CA LEU A 326 -8.68 18.70 -11.13
C LEU A 326 -9.38 17.34 -11.05
N PRO A 327 -9.18 16.41 -12.00
CA PRO A 327 -9.66 15.04 -11.86
C PRO A 327 -9.15 14.37 -10.57
N THR A 328 -9.92 13.45 -10.00
CA THR A 328 -9.59 12.76 -8.73
C THR A 328 -8.18 12.16 -8.73
N ARG A 329 -7.79 11.53 -9.84
CA ARG A 329 -6.45 10.95 -10.00
C ARG A 329 -5.36 12.02 -9.99
N ALA A 330 -5.56 13.12 -10.71
CA ALA A 330 -4.62 14.23 -10.79
C ALA A 330 -4.47 14.93 -9.43
N ALA A 331 -5.56 15.14 -8.69
CA ALA A 331 -5.51 15.71 -7.34
C ALA A 331 -4.66 14.84 -6.39
N LYS A 332 -4.85 13.52 -6.40
CA LYS A 332 -4.03 12.59 -5.59
C LYS A 332 -2.55 12.62 -5.99
N HIS A 333 -2.26 12.63 -7.29
CA HIS A 333 -0.87 12.71 -7.76
C HIS A 333 -0.22 14.05 -7.40
N MET A 334 -0.96 15.15 -7.48
CA MET A 334 -0.49 16.48 -7.12
C MET A 334 -0.24 16.60 -5.60
N SER A 335 -1.17 16.11 -4.78
CA SER A 335 -1.04 16.02 -3.32
C SER A 335 0.20 15.20 -2.92
N SER A 336 0.41 14.04 -3.54
CA SER A 336 1.62 13.23 -3.34
C SER A 336 2.89 13.94 -3.82
N ALA A 337 2.84 14.65 -4.95
CA ALA A 337 3.98 15.40 -5.47
C ALA A 337 4.41 16.50 -4.51
N TYR A 338 3.45 17.21 -3.91
CA TYR A 338 3.72 18.24 -2.91
C TYR A 338 4.49 17.66 -1.72
N LEU A 339 4.01 16.56 -1.13
CA LEU A 339 4.70 15.91 -0.01
C LEU A 339 6.15 15.53 -0.38
N THR A 340 6.35 14.93 -1.56
CA THR A 340 7.71 14.60 -2.04
C THR A 340 8.57 15.86 -2.17
N LEU A 341 8.04 16.96 -2.72
CA LEU A 341 8.82 18.19 -2.89
C LEU A 341 9.15 18.84 -1.54
N GLU A 342 8.18 18.92 -0.63
CA GLU A 342 8.35 19.45 0.74
C GLU A 342 9.39 18.66 1.54
N ASP A 343 9.27 17.32 1.58
CA ASP A 343 10.21 16.44 2.28
C ASP A 343 11.64 16.57 1.74
N THR A 344 11.78 17.00 0.49
CA THR A 344 13.05 17.07 -0.23
C THR A 344 13.58 18.49 -0.41
N ARG A 345 12.87 19.50 0.13
CA ARG A 345 13.20 20.94 0.01
C ARG A 345 13.26 21.41 -1.45
N LEU A 346 12.36 20.91 -2.28
CA LEU A 346 12.23 21.23 -3.71
C LEU A 346 10.93 22.00 -4.02
N GLU A 347 10.22 22.49 -3.01
CA GLU A 347 8.97 23.25 -3.05
C GLU A 347 9.12 24.70 -3.57
N THR A 348 9.75 24.88 -4.73
CA THR A 348 9.85 26.22 -5.36
C THR A 348 8.60 26.53 -6.20
N PRO A 349 8.25 27.82 -6.40
CA PRO A 349 7.13 28.19 -7.28
C PRO A 349 7.24 27.57 -8.68
N GLU A 350 8.44 27.47 -9.24
CA GLU A 350 8.66 26.89 -10.55
C GLU A 350 8.32 25.39 -10.56
N ASN A 351 8.74 24.63 -9.54
CA ASN A 351 8.44 23.20 -9.45
C ASN A 351 6.95 22.95 -9.21
N ILE A 352 6.30 23.74 -8.35
CA ILE A 352 4.86 23.62 -8.09
C ILE A 352 4.05 23.97 -9.34
N SER A 353 4.43 25.01 -10.08
CA SER A 353 3.78 25.37 -11.35
C SER A 353 3.86 24.23 -12.38
N VAL A 354 5.02 23.59 -12.47
CA VAL A 354 5.22 22.40 -13.31
C VAL A 354 4.33 21.24 -12.85
N MET A 355 4.26 20.96 -11.54
CA MET A 355 3.38 19.90 -11.04
C MET A 355 1.91 20.16 -11.38
N LEU A 356 1.46 21.41 -11.28
CA LEU A 356 0.09 21.79 -11.64
C LEU A 356 -0.17 21.65 -13.14
N GLN A 357 0.78 22.05 -13.98
CA GLN A 357 0.70 21.91 -15.43
C GLN A 357 0.63 20.45 -15.88
N TYR A 358 1.35 19.56 -15.19
CA TYR A 358 1.43 18.12 -15.49
C TYR A 358 0.77 17.27 -14.40
N ALA A 359 -0.39 17.72 -13.88
CA ALA A 359 -1.02 17.14 -12.69
C ALA A 359 -1.26 15.62 -12.76
N ASP A 360 -1.56 15.08 -13.94
CA ASP A 360 -1.73 13.62 -14.15
C ASP A 360 -0.45 12.81 -13.90
N TRP A 361 0.72 13.44 -13.95
CA TRP A 361 2.03 12.81 -13.74
C TRP A 361 2.83 13.46 -12.60
N ALA A 362 2.26 14.41 -11.87
CA ALA A 362 2.96 15.22 -10.87
C ALA A 362 3.77 14.36 -9.89
N GLY A 363 3.18 13.30 -9.32
CA GLY A 363 3.89 12.42 -8.38
C GLY A 363 5.16 11.80 -8.96
N ASN A 364 5.09 11.27 -10.18
CA ASN A 364 6.27 10.68 -10.85
C ASN A 364 7.32 11.74 -11.21
N ILE A 365 6.88 12.95 -11.59
CA ILE A 365 7.80 14.04 -11.94
C ILE A 365 8.52 14.54 -10.68
N ALA A 366 7.81 14.73 -9.57
CA ALA A 366 8.40 15.09 -8.28
C ALA A 366 9.40 14.03 -7.80
N ASP A 367 9.04 12.74 -7.90
CA ASP A 367 9.95 11.63 -7.58
C ASP A 367 11.20 11.63 -8.48
N LEU A 368 11.06 11.96 -9.76
CA LEU A 368 12.19 12.12 -10.68
C LEU A 368 13.08 13.30 -10.30
N PHE A 369 12.48 14.44 -9.94
CA PHE A 369 13.22 15.61 -9.46
C PHE A 369 14.03 15.24 -8.23
N PHE A 370 13.40 14.62 -7.24
CA PHE A 370 14.08 14.13 -6.05
C PHE A 370 15.21 13.14 -6.37
N ALA A 371 14.93 12.12 -7.18
CA ALA A 371 15.92 11.10 -7.53
C ALA A 371 17.17 11.72 -8.17
N LEU A 372 17.00 12.67 -9.09
CA LEU A 372 18.12 13.38 -9.71
C LEU A 372 18.78 14.38 -8.77
N ALA A 373 18.02 15.08 -7.92
CA ALA A 373 18.57 16.03 -6.94
C ALA A 373 19.48 15.31 -5.94
N SER A 374 19.08 14.12 -5.48
CA SER A 374 19.87 13.28 -4.57
C SER A 374 21.23 12.87 -5.15
N GLN A 375 21.37 12.88 -6.47
CA GLN A 375 22.61 12.55 -7.19
C GLN A 375 23.31 13.80 -7.75
N ALA A 376 22.87 15.01 -7.40
CA ALA A 376 23.34 16.28 -7.97
C ALA A 376 23.23 16.36 -9.51
N LEU A 377 22.24 15.68 -10.09
CA LEU A 377 21.96 15.61 -11.52
C LEU A 377 20.69 16.37 -11.94
N LEU A 378 20.01 17.07 -11.03
CA LEU A 378 18.82 17.87 -11.37
C LEU A 378 19.19 19.22 -12.01
N THR A 379 19.71 19.17 -13.23
CA THR A 379 20.05 20.35 -14.05
C THR A 379 18.86 20.82 -14.88
N ASP A 380 18.90 22.04 -15.41
CA ASP A 380 17.85 22.56 -16.31
C ASP A 380 17.64 21.68 -17.55
N LYS A 381 18.74 21.13 -18.08
CA LYS A 381 18.70 20.15 -19.18
C LYS A 381 17.87 18.92 -18.79
N ASN A 382 18.13 18.35 -17.60
CA ASN A 382 17.44 17.15 -17.17
C ASN A 382 15.98 17.43 -16.74
N ARG A 383 15.70 18.62 -16.17
CA ARG A 383 14.34 19.09 -15.93
C ARG A 383 13.55 19.15 -17.23
N ALA A 384 14.09 19.82 -18.26
CA ALA A 384 13.45 19.91 -19.57
C ALA A 384 13.20 18.53 -20.20
N ALA A 385 14.15 17.60 -20.10
CA ALA A 385 13.99 16.23 -20.60
C ALA A 385 12.86 15.47 -19.89
N ILE A 386 12.72 15.62 -18.57
CA ILE A 386 11.61 15.02 -17.81
C ILE A 386 10.26 15.55 -18.32
N LEU A 387 10.14 16.86 -18.54
CA LEU A 387 8.90 17.47 -19.01
C LEU A 387 8.58 17.10 -20.46
N GLN A 388 9.61 16.96 -21.31
CA GLN A 388 9.45 16.45 -22.67
C GLN A 388 8.92 15.01 -22.69
N HIS A 389 9.27 14.20 -21.68
CA HIS A 389 8.95 12.79 -21.60
C HIS A 389 8.04 12.43 -20.41
N HIS A 390 7.18 13.36 -19.97
CA HIS A 390 6.31 13.20 -18.80
C HIS A 390 5.43 11.94 -18.87
N LYS A 391 4.99 11.53 -20.06
CA LYS A 391 4.18 10.30 -20.27
C LYS A 391 4.95 9.02 -19.92
N GLN A 392 6.28 9.03 -20.07
CA GLN A 392 7.18 7.93 -19.73
C GLN A 392 7.78 8.07 -18.32
N SER A 393 7.35 9.06 -17.53
CA SER A 393 7.94 9.39 -16.22
C SER A 393 8.04 8.18 -15.27
N ALA A 394 7.03 7.32 -15.23
CA ALA A 394 7.05 6.10 -14.43
C ALA A 394 8.17 5.13 -14.84
N GLY A 395 8.30 4.85 -16.15
CA GLY A 395 9.35 3.99 -16.70
C GLY A 395 10.75 4.57 -16.53
N LEU A 396 10.89 5.89 -16.73
CA LEU A 396 12.13 6.63 -16.53
C LEU A 396 12.56 6.62 -15.06
N LEU A 397 11.63 6.83 -14.13
CA LEU A 397 11.90 6.80 -12.69
C LEU A 397 12.40 5.44 -12.24
N ALA A 398 11.72 4.36 -12.66
CA ALA A 398 12.12 3.01 -12.34
C ALA A 398 13.51 2.66 -12.93
N ALA A 399 13.80 3.10 -14.16
CA ALA A 399 15.11 2.95 -14.78
C ALA A 399 16.22 3.71 -14.03
N ILE A 400 15.96 4.96 -13.64
CA ILE A 400 16.88 5.79 -12.86
C ILE A 400 17.15 5.17 -11.49
N ARG A 401 16.11 4.72 -10.78
CA ARG A 401 16.25 4.01 -9.49
C ARG A 401 17.11 2.75 -9.64
N ALA A 402 16.90 1.97 -10.72
CA ALA A 402 17.69 0.77 -10.99
C ALA A 402 19.18 1.08 -11.26
N LEU A 403 19.46 2.15 -12.00
CA LEU A 403 20.83 2.59 -12.27
C LEU A 403 21.51 3.20 -11.05
N THR A 404 20.76 3.88 -10.18
CA THR A 404 21.29 4.43 -8.92
C THR A 404 21.80 3.33 -7.99
N LYS A 405 21.20 2.13 -8.05
CA LYS A 405 21.67 0.94 -7.31
C LYS A 405 22.91 0.28 -7.93
N ASN A 406 23.39 0.73 -9.08
CA ASN A 406 24.62 0.23 -9.69
C ASN A 406 25.85 0.70 -8.87
N PRO A 407 26.84 -0.16 -8.60
CA PRO A 407 28.08 0.24 -7.92
C PRO A 407 28.81 1.45 -8.55
N ARG A 408 28.63 1.69 -9.85
CA ARG A 408 29.22 2.85 -10.56
C ARG A 408 28.47 4.17 -10.33
N GLY A 409 27.31 4.11 -9.67
CA GLY A 409 26.40 5.24 -9.51
C GLY A 409 25.71 5.64 -10.81
N LEU A 410 24.72 6.52 -10.70
CA LEU A 410 24.04 7.13 -11.85
C LEU A 410 24.91 8.26 -12.42
N GLN A 411 25.15 8.27 -13.73
CA GLN A 411 25.93 9.32 -14.40
C GLN A 411 25.11 10.07 -15.44
N GLN A 412 25.55 11.28 -15.80
CA GLN A 412 24.91 12.07 -16.86
C GLN A 412 24.87 11.31 -18.21
N ALA A 413 25.90 10.51 -18.50
CA ALA A 413 25.93 9.70 -19.71
C ALA A 413 24.84 8.62 -19.73
N ASP A 414 24.38 8.14 -18.59
CA ASP A 414 23.25 7.20 -18.53
C ASP A 414 21.93 7.95 -18.78
N LEU A 415 21.77 9.12 -18.18
CA LEU A 415 20.61 9.99 -18.40
C LEU A 415 20.46 10.38 -19.87
N ASP A 416 21.56 10.78 -20.53
CA ASP A 416 21.54 11.15 -21.94
C ASP A 416 21.01 10.01 -22.84
N VAL A 417 21.32 8.75 -22.53
CA VAL A 417 20.80 7.59 -23.26
C VAL A 417 19.32 7.32 -22.92
N LEU A 418 18.92 7.50 -21.66
CA LEU A 418 17.52 7.36 -21.27
C LEU A 418 16.63 8.42 -21.93
N TRP A 419 17.08 9.67 -21.99
CA TRP A 419 16.36 10.77 -22.64
C TRP A 419 16.26 10.57 -24.16
N ALA A 420 17.28 9.98 -24.79
CA ALA A 420 17.23 9.68 -26.22
C ALA A 420 16.20 8.60 -26.57
N LYS A 421 15.93 7.66 -25.64
CA LYS A 421 15.03 6.51 -25.85
C LYS A 421 14.17 6.25 -24.61
N PRO A 422 13.25 7.18 -24.26
CA PRO A 422 12.51 7.13 -22.99
C PRO A 422 11.60 5.91 -22.88
N LYS A 423 11.09 5.40 -24.01
CA LYS A 423 10.25 4.20 -24.08
C LYS A 423 11.03 2.90 -23.80
N GLU A 424 12.36 2.94 -23.97
CA GLU A 424 13.27 1.81 -23.75
C GLU A 424 13.99 1.90 -22.40
N ALA A 425 13.60 2.84 -21.53
CA ALA A 425 14.36 3.20 -20.33
C ALA A 425 14.75 2.00 -19.45
N LEU A 426 13.81 1.09 -19.19
CA LEU A 426 14.05 -0.11 -18.37
C LEU A 426 14.98 -1.13 -19.05
N PHE A 427 14.93 -1.25 -20.37
CA PHE A 427 15.90 -2.07 -21.11
C PHE A 427 17.29 -1.48 -21.05
N ILE A 428 17.40 -0.16 -21.23
CA ILE A 428 18.66 0.56 -21.17
C ILE A 428 19.27 0.43 -19.78
N ALA A 429 18.47 0.64 -18.73
CA ALA A 429 18.91 0.46 -17.35
C ALA A 429 19.44 -0.96 -17.12
N GLN A 430 18.72 -1.99 -17.56
CA GLN A 430 19.17 -3.38 -17.42
C GLN A 430 20.47 -3.65 -18.19
N LYS A 431 20.59 -3.18 -19.45
CA LYS A 431 21.79 -3.37 -20.27
C LYS A 431 23.01 -2.67 -19.70
N ARG A 432 22.82 -1.56 -19.01
CA ARG A 432 23.88 -0.78 -18.36
C ARG A 432 24.19 -1.26 -16.94
N GLY A 433 23.66 -2.42 -16.54
CA GLY A 433 23.95 -3.07 -15.27
C GLY A 433 23.13 -2.53 -14.08
N GLY A 434 22.06 -1.79 -14.34
CA GLY A 434 21.10 -1.37 -13.32
C GLY A 434 20.37 -2.57 -12.70
N VAL A 435 20.11 -2.47 -11.40
CA VAL A 435 19.43 -3.52 -10.64
C VAL A 435 17.94 -3.20 -10.57
N LEU A 436 17.17 -3.86 -11.43
CA LEU A 436 15.71 -3.77 -11.47
C LEU A 436 15.10 -4.30 -10.17
N ASP A 437 14.31 -3.47 -9.49
CA ASP A 437 13.63 -3.81 -8.25
C ASP A 437 12.33 -4.58 -8.53
N PRO A 438 12.20 -5.87 -8.18
CA PRO A 438 10.98 -6.64 -8.43
C PRO A 438 9.78 -6.18 -7.59
N GLU A 439 10.01 -5.37 -6.55
CA GLU A 439 8.97 -4.78 -5.72
C GLU A 439 8.42 -3.46 -6.28
N ASP A 440 9.18 -2.78 -7.14
CA ASP A 440 8.70 -1.62 -7.88
C ASP A 440 7.63 -2.05 -8.89
N ARG A 441 6.46 -1.40 -8.85
CA ARG A 441 5.29 -1.81 -9.65
C ARG A 441 5.56 -1.72 -11.15
N VAL A 442 6.27 -0.69 -11.60
CA VAL A 442 6.60 -0.46 -13.02
C VAL A 442 7.60 -1.51 -13.51
N THR A 443 8.63 -1.78 -12.71
CA THR A 443 9.63 -2.81 -13.00
C THR A 443 9.02 -4.21 -13.04
N ARG A 444 8.12 -4.52 -12.11
CA ARG A 444 7.36 -5.77 -12.10
C ARG A 444 6.50 -5.91 -13.34
N ASP A 445 5.85 -4.82 -13.75
CA ASP A 445 5.03 -4.75 -14.97
C ASP A 445 5.88 -5.12 -16.20
N PHE A 446 7.03 -4.45 -16.35
CA PHE A 446 8.02 -4.70 -17.39
C PHE A 446 8.53 -6.16 -17.42
N LEU A 447 8.91 -6.70 -16.25
CA LEU A 447 9.40 -8.08 -16.15
C LEU A 447 8.31 -9.10 -16.47
N SER A 448 7.06 -8.84 -16.10
CA SER A 448 5.92 -9.73 -16.34
C SER A 448 5.58 -9.80 -17.82
N ILE A 449 5.51 -8.65 -18.50
CA ILE A 449 5.30 -8.57 -19.95
C ILE A 449 6.37 -9.38 -20.67
N ARG A 450 7.65 -9.17 -20.32
CA ARG A 450 8.77 -9.88 -20.94
C ARG A 450 8.79 -11.38 -20.66
N GLY A 451 8.49 -11.78 -19.44
CA GLY A 451 8.41 -13.19 -19.06
C GLY A 451 7.36 -13.93 -19.87
N ASN A 452 6.16 -13.36 -20.01
CA ASN A 452 5.07 -13.98 -20.76
C ASN A 452 5.33 -14.03 -22.27
N VAL A 453 5.93 -12.98 -22.85
CA VAL A 453 6.36 -13.05 -24.25
C VAL A 453 7.41 -14.14 -24.46
N SER A 454 8.37 -14.28 -23.54
CA SER A 454 9.38 -15.34 -23.61
C SER A 454 8.76 -16.74 -23.55
N LEU A 455 7.77 -16.95 -22.66
CA LEU A 455 7.03 -18.20 -22.56
C LEU A 455 6.26 -18.54 -23.84
N LEU A 456 5.60 -17.55 -24.46
CA LEU A 456 4.89 -17.75 -25.72
C LEU A 456 5.82 -18.13 -26.87
N LEU A 457 7.02 -17.54 -26.92
CA LEU A 457 8.04 -17.89 -27.91
C LEU A 457 8.58 -19.30 -27.67
N GLN A 458 8.82 -19.69 -26.42
CA GLN A 458 9.23 -21.06 -26.06
C GLN A 458 8.14 -22.08 -26.42
N ALA A 459 6.87 -21.78 -26.14
CA ALA A 459 5.74 -22.63 -26.49
C ALA A 459 5.60 -22.79 -28.02
N ARG A 460 5.76 -21.70 -28.78
CA ARG A 460 5.78 -21.73 -30.24
C ARG A 460 6.94 -22.59 -30.76
N ALA A 461 8.14 -22.43 -30.21
CA ALA A 461 9.30 -23.23 -30.59
C ALA A 461 9.09 -24.74 -30.29
N ALA A 462 8.46 -25.06 -29.16
CA ALA A 462 8.12 -26.43 -28.79
C ALA A 462 7.07 -27.06 -29.74
N PHE A 463 6.14 -26.27 -30.27
CA PHE A 463 5.12 -26.73 -31.23
C PHE A 463 5.65 -26.86 -32.67
N PHE A 464 6.63 -26.05 -33.09
CA PHE A 464 7.17 -26.03 -34.46
C PHE A 464 8.59 -26.63 -34.55
N ARG A 465 8.69 -27.95 -34.30
CA ARG A 465 9.83 -28.90 -34.50
C ARG A 465 11.22 -28.56 -33.89
N PRO A 466 11.87 -29.57 -33.26
CA PRO A 466 13.29 -29.51 -32.88
C PRO A 466 14.15 -29.81 -34.12
N GLY A 467 14.82 -28.80 -34.70
CA GLY A 467 15.78 -29.06 -35.78
C GLY A 467 16.19 -27.87 -36.67
N GLY A 468 15.55 -26.71 -36.55
CA GLY A 468 15.98 -25.50 -37.27
C GLY A 468 16.61 -24.50 -36.31
N GLY A 469 17.93 -24.42 -36.31
CA GLY A 469 18.67 -23.43 -35.53
C GLY A 469 18.40 -22.01 -36.03
N HIS A 470 17.48 -21.30 -35.38
CA HIS A 470 17.43 -19.84 -35.42
C HIS A 470 17.15 -19.34 -34.02
N GLU A 471 18.05 -18.49 -33.51
CA GLU A 471 17.81 -17.70 -32.30
C GLU A 471 16.48 -16.95 -32.47
N HIS A 472 15.46 -17.35 -31.70
CA HIS A 472 14.11 -16.83 -31.86
C HIS A 472 14.00 -15.46 -31.18
N ASP A 473 14.24 -14.42 -31.98
CA ASP A 473 14.16 -13.00 -31.60
C ASP A 473 12.73 -12.61 -31.17
N ILE A 474 12.64 -11.82 -30.09
CA ILE A 474 11.38 -11.45 -29.42
C ILE A 474 10.42 -10.69 -30.36
N GLY A 475 10.96 -10.09 -31.43
CA GLY A 475 10.21 -9.36 -32.45
C GLY A 475 9.41 -10.19 -33.47
N GLN A 476 9.34 -11.53 -33.35
CA GLN A 476 8.65 -12.39 -34.34
C GLN A 476 7.18 -12.72 -34.06
N LEU A 477 6.60 -12.21 -32.96
CA LEU A 477 5.15 -12.33 -32.71
C LEU A 477 4.40 -11.17 -33.41
N PRO A 478 3.22 -11.43 -34.00
CA PRO A 478 2.35 -10.39 -34.55
C PRO A 478 2.12 -9.26 -33.54
N PRO A 479 2.15 -7.98 -33.95
CA PRO A 479 1.92 -6.83 -33.08
C PRO A 479 0.63 -6.93 -32.25
N GLU A 480 -0.41 -7.57 -32.78
CA GLU A 480 -1.70 -7.79 -32.12
C GLU A 480 -1.57 -8.74 -30.93
N ILE A 481 -0.72 -9.77 -31.05
CA ILE A 481 -0.43 -10.71 -29.96
C ILE A 481 0.42 -10.02 -28.90
N LEU A 482 1.42 -9.24 -29.30
CA LEU A 482 2.25 -8.46 -28.37
C LEU A 482 1.42 -7.41 -27.61
N PHE A 483 0.48 -6.76 -28.30
CA PHE A 483 -0.45 -5.82 -27.70
C PHE A 483 -1.40 -6.51 -26.71
N LYS A 484 -1.94 -7.68 -27.07
CA LYS A 484 -2.75 -8.49 -26.14
C LYS A 484 -1.95 -8.93 -24.92
N VAL A 485 -0.72 -9.40 -25.08
CA VAL A 485 0.13 -9.78 -23.95
C VAL A 485 0.42 -8.57 -23.07
N ALA A 486 0.77 -7.42 -23.64
CA ALA A 486 0.99 -6.20 -22.88
C ALA A 486 -0.29 -5.73 -22.16
N ALA A 487 -1.46 -5.87 -22.78
CA ALA A 487 -2.75 -5.48 -22.18
C ALA A 487 -3.26 -6.45 -21.11
N GLU A 488 -3.03 -7.76 -21.27
CA GLU A 488 -3.53 -8.82 -20.37
C GLU A 488 -2.57 -9.11 -19.22
N THR A 489 -1.26 -8.99 -19.46
CA THR A 489 -0.22 -9.28 -18.46
C THR A 489 0.35 -8.02 -17.83
N GLY A 490 0.20 -6.89 -18.51
CA GLY A 490 0.55 -5.60 -17.98
C GLY A 490 -0.47 -5.15 -16.94
N ARG A 491 0.00 -4.58 -15.84
CA ARG A 491 -0.85 -4.03 -14.76
C ARG A 491 -1.32 -2.60 -15.06
N GLY A 492 -1.00 -2.08 -16.26
CA GLY A 492 -1.33 -0.72 -16.69
C GLY A 492 -0.56 0.38 -15.96
N VAL A 493 0.57 0.03 -15.33
CA VAL A 493 1.40 0.99 -14.58
C VAL A 493 2.50 1.56 -15.47
N LEU A 494 3.09 0.73 -16.33
CA LEU A 494 3.98 1.18 -17.39
C LEU A 494 3.15 1.79 -18.53
N ASP A 495 3.63 2.89 -19.15
CA ASP A 495 2.88 3.53 -20.22
C ASP A 495 2.73 2.60 -21.43
N PRO A 496 1.65 2.73 -22.25
CA PRO A 496 1.36 1.80 -23.33
C PRO A 496 2.50 1.64 -24.33
N ASP A 497 3.19 2.73 -24.65
CA ASP A 497 4.31 2.71 -25.61
C ASP A 497 5.50 1.92 -25.05
N SER A 498 5.88 2.18 -23.80
CA SER A 498 6.94 1.42 -23.12
C SER A 498 6.57 -0.04 -22.90
N SER A 499 5.30 -0.34 -22.65
CA SER A 499 4.78 -1.72 -22.54
C SER A 499 4.89 -2.46 -23.86
N MET A 500 4.59 -1.80 -24.98
CA MET A 500 4.78 -2.37 -26.31
C MET A 500 6.26 -2.61 -26.65
N VAL A 501 7.14 -1.70 -26.22
CA VAL A 501 8.59 -1.90 -26.33
C VAL A 501 9.05 -3.09 -25.48
N ALA A 502 8.57 -3.19 -24.24
CA ALA A 502 8.79 -4.33 -23.34
C ALA A 502 8.41 -5.66 -24.02
N ALA A 503 7.24 -5.69 -24.67
CA ALA A 503 6.75 -6.87 -25.37
C ALA A 503 7.58 -7.22 -26.62
N ARG A 504 8.04 -6.23 -27.39
CA ARG A 504 8.81 -6.46 -28.63
C ARG A 504 10.24 -6.95 -28.40
N GLY A 505 10.82 -6.68 -27.24
CA GLY A 505 12.17 -7.13 -26.87
C GLY A 505 13.33 -6.58 -27.70
N ARG A 506 13.09 -5.63 -28.62
CA ARG A 506 14.15 -4.94 -29.36
C ARG A 506 14.60 -3.70 -28.60
N CYS A 507 15.90 -3.61 -28.37
CA CYS A 507 16.56 -2.31 -28.40
C CYS A 507 16.77 -1.97 -29.88
N GLY A 508 16.23 -0.85 -30.33
CA GLY A 508 16.68 -0.26 -31.60
C GLY A 508 18.14 0.15 -31.50
#